data_AF-A0A923R981-F1
#
_entry.id   AF-A0A923R981-F1
#
_cell.length_a   1.000
_cell.length_b   1.000
_cell.length_c   1.000
_cell.angle_alpha   90.00
_cell.angle_beta   90.00
_cell.angle_gamma   90.00
#
_symmetry.space_group_name_H-M   'P 1'
#
loop_
_entity.id
_entity.type
_entity.pdbx_description
1 polymer ?
#
loop_
_entity_poly.entity_id
_entity_poly.type
_entity_poly.pdbx_seq_one_letter_code
_entity_poly.pdbx_strand_id
1 'polypeptide(L)'
;MLKIFCLFIVIHSQASFAASSDEIRDAIHARMSERHPEPNPNFWTQLGPEALPVIKAMYQASTSPIEQTWLIDGLSHFSDPSVGDLLKTSIQGSDNAVFKKKMISALIESQGESSYDFVEP
;
A
#
# COMPACT_ATOMS: atom_id res chain seq x y z
N MET A 1 18.29 55.48 20.60
CA MET A 1 17.22 54.67 21.22
C MET A 1 17.12 53.37 20.44
N LEU A 2 17.53 52.25 21.03
CA LEU A 2 17.71 50.95 20.41
C LEU A 2 16.38 50.17 20.48
N LYS A 3 15.74 49.92 19.33
CA LYS A 3 14.51 49.10 19.27
C LYS A 3 14.91 47.63 19.11
N ILE A 4 14.72 46.87 20.18
CA ILE A 4 14.95 45.43 20.26
C ILE A 4 13.95 44.71 19.36
N PHE A 5 14.49 43.96 18.39
CA PHE A 5 13.76 43.11 17.46
C PHE A 5 13.53 41.75 18.14
N CYS A 6 12.36 41.54 18.74
CA CYS A 6 11.97 40.23 19.27
C CYS A 6 11.55 39.32 18.12
N LEU A 7 12.54 38.64 17.54
CA LEU A 7 12.35 37.50 16.64
C LEU A 7 11.80 36.31 17.46
N PHE A 8 10.47 36.19 17.55
CA PHE A 8 9.82 34.97 18.03
C PHE A 8 9.95 33.89 16.96
N ILE A 9 11.02 33.09 17.04
CA ILE A 9 11.12 31.83 16.29
C ILE A 9 10.14 30.86 16.95
N VAL A 10 8.90 30.86 16.49
CA VAL A 10 7.93 29.82 16.84
C VAL A 10 8.33 28.56 16.06
N ILE A 11 9.14 27.73 16.70
CA ILE A 11 9.43 26.37 16.25
C ILE A 11 8.12 25.58 16.39
N HIS A 12 7.27 25.61 15.36
CA HIS A 12 6.16 24.66 15.23
C HIS A 12 6.78 23.30 14.88
N SER A 13 7.12 22.52 15.90
CA SER A 13 7.38 21.10 15.75
C SER A 13 6.07 20.44 15.27
N GLN A 14 5.93 20.28 13.96
CA GLN A 14 4.90 19.42 13.39
C GLN A 14 5.30 17.99 13.74
N ALA A 15 4.77 17.49 14.86
CA ALA A 15 4.72 16.06 15.12
C ALA A 15 3.76 15.47 14.08
N SER A 16 4.30 15.01 12.95
CA SER A 16 3.58 14.12 12.05
C SER A 16 3.35 12.81 12.80
N PHE A 17 2.21 12.70 13.49
CA PHE A 17 1.77 11.43 14.05
C PHE A 17 1.53 10.49 12.87
N ALA A 18 2.41 9.50 12.71
CA ALA A 18 2.16 8.39 11.81
C ALA A 18 0.84 7.73 12.22
N ALA A 19 -0.08 7.52 11.28
CA ALA A 19 -1.32 6.80 11.54
C ALA A 19 -0.98 5.42 12.11
N SER A 20 -1.68 5.01 13.17
CA SER A 20 -1.52 3.69 13.76
C SER A 20 -1.96 2.58 12.80
N SER A 21 -1.46 1.37 13.01
CA SER A 21 -1.83 0.22 12.17
C SER A 21 -3.33 -0.06 12.13
N ASP A 22 -4.05 0.24 13.22
CA ASP A 22 -5.50 0.07 13.31
C ASP A 22 -6.23 1.15 12.51
N GLU A 23 -5.80 2.41 12.59
CA GLU A 23 -6.38 3.50 11.79
C GLU A 23 -6.21 3.28 10.29
N ILE A 24 -5.05 2.74 9.87
CA ILE A 24 -4.80 2.39 8.46
C ILE A 24 -5.73 1.25 8.02
N ARG A 25 -5.88 0.22 8.84
CA ARG A 25 -6.79 -0.91 8.55
C ARG A 25 -8.22 -0.42 8.41
N ASP A 26 -8.68 0.43 9.33
CA ASP A 26 -10.02 1.00 9.32
C ASP A 26 -10.24 1.88 8.09
N ALA A 27 -9.24 2.68 7.68
CA ALA A 27 -9.32 3.48 6.46
C ALA A 27 -9.44 2.63 5.19
N ILE A 28 -8.69 1.53 5.10
CA ILE A 28 -8.77 0.55 4.01
C ILE A 28 -10.16 -0.08 3.96
N HIS A 29 -10.67 -0.56 5.10
CA HIS A 29 -12.01 -1.15 5.18
C HIS A 29 -13.12 -0.14 4.88
N ALA A 30 -13.00 1.08 5.39
CA ALA A 30 -13.94 2.16 5.09
C ALA A 30 -14.00 2.43 3.58
N ARG A 31 -12.83 2.54 2.93
CA ARG A 31 -12.73 2.75 1.49
C ARG A 31 -13.34 1.58 0.71
N MET A 32 -13.05 0.34 1.08
CA MET A 32 -13.63 -0.85 0.45
C MET A 32 -15.16 -0.95 0.62
N SER A 33 -15.70 -0.41 1.72
CA SER A 33 -17.14 -0.45 2.01
C SER A 33 -17.97 0.52 1.18
N GLU A 34 -17.32 1.46 0.49
CA GLU A 34 -18.00 2.39 -0.39
C GLU A 34 -18.74 1.64 -1.51
N ARG A 35 -19.89 2.18 -1.95
CA ARG A 35 -20.70 1.54 -2.98
C ARG A 35 -19.96 1.40 -4.32
N HIS A 36 -19.04 2.33 -4.60
CA HIS A 36 -18.16 2.34 -5.78
C HIS A 36 -16.82 3.01 -5.41
N PRO A 37 -15.88 2.29 -4.78
CA PRO A 37 -14.58 2.87 -4.51
C PRO A 37 -13.89 3.16 -5.83
N GLU A 38 -13.75 4.44 -6.16
CA GLU A 38 -13.02 4.83 -7.36
C GLU A 38 -11.54 4.46 -7.23
N PRO A 39 -10.89 4.03 -8.33
CA PRO A 39 -9.45 3.85 -8.34
C PRO A 39 -8.78 5.20 -8.06
N ASN A 40 -8.24 5.37 -6.87
CA ASN A 40 -7.44 6.53 -6.51
C ASN A 40 -6.04 6.03 -6.17
N PRO A 41 -5.09 6.08 -7.12
CA PRO A 41 -3.70 5.66 -6.88
C PRO A 41 -3.04 6.37 -5.70
N ASN A 42 -3.48 7.58 -5.38
CA ASN A 42 -2.93 8.36 -4.28
C ASN A 42 -3.46 7.91 -2.91
N PHE A 43 -4.55 7.14 -2.85
CA PHE A 43 -5.08 6.64 -1.58
C PHE A 43 -4.03 5.83 -0.83
N TRP A 44 -3.41 4.87 -1.51
CA TRP A 44 -2.45 3.95 -0.91
C TRP A 44 -1.19 4.65 -0.40
N THR A 45 -0.70 5.64 -1.14
CA THR A 45 0.49 6.40 -0.77
C THR A 45 0.22 7.44 0.32
N GLN A 46 -1.04 7.89 0.48
CA GLN A 46 -1.46 8.83 1.53
C GLN A 46 -1.67 8.20 2.90
N LEU A 47 -1.81 6.87 2.98
CA LEU A 47 -1.93 6.14 4.25
C LEU A 47 -0.66 6.24 5.13
N GLY A 48 0.46 6.68 4.55
CA GLY A 48 1.71 6.93 5.26
C GLY A 48 2.67 5.73 5.25
N PRO A 49 3.81 5.84 5.95
CA PRO A 49 4.90 4.86 5.88
C PRO A 49 4.52 3.49 6.46
N GLU A 50 3.56 3.44 7.38
CA GLU A 50 3.07 2.20 8.00
C GLU A 50 2.04 1.46 7.14
N ALA A 51 1.69 1.97 5.95
CA ALA A 51 0.67 1.37 5.10
C ALA A 51 1.07 -0.01 4.61
N LEU A 52 2.30 -0.16 4.11
CA LEU A 52 2.78 -1.40 3.53
C LEU A 52 2.71 -2.60 4.50
N PRO A 53 3.28 -2.56 5.72
CA PRO A 53 3.19 -3.69 6.64
C PRO A 53 1.74 -4.05 7.00
N VAL A 54 0.86 -3.05 7.13
CA VAL A 54 -0.57 -3.28 7.40
C VAL A 54 -1.25 -3.99 6.22
N ILE A 55 -1.04 -3.52 5.00
CA ILE A 55 -1.62 -4.12 3.79
C ILE A 55 -1.15 -5.58 3.62
N LYS A 56 0.15 -5.86 3.85
CA LYS A 56 0.68 -7.23 3.81
C LYS A 56 0.02 -8.12 4.84
N ALA A 57 -0.12 -7.65 6.08
CA ALA A 57 -0.78 -8.40 7.15
C ALA A 57 -2.26 -8.67 6.84
N MET A 58 -2.99 -7.67 6.34
CA MET A 58 -4.38 -7.82 5.91
C MET A 58 -4.50 -8.82 4.76
N TYR A 59 -3.61 -8.77 3.77
CA TYR A 59 -3.64 -9.66 2.60
C TYR A 59 -3.45 -11.12 3.01
N GLN A 60 -2.47 -11.38 3.88
CA GLN A 60 -2.19 -12.72 4.40
C GLN A 60 -3.30 -13.27 5.30
N ALA A 61 -4.00 -12.39 6.03
CA ALA A 61 -5.09 -12.78 6.92
C ALA A 61 -6.45 -12.92 6.20
N SER A 62 -6.62 -12.25 5.05
CA SER A 62 -7.90 -12.21 4.37
C SER A 62 -8.25 -13.54 3.71
N THR A 63 -9.48 -13.99 3.93
CA THR A 63 -10.10 -15.11 3.21
C THR A 63 -11.13 -14.64 2.17
N SER A 64 -11.34 -13.32 2.05
CA SER A 64 -12.33 -12.73 1.14
C SER A 64 -11.68 -12.45 -0.22
N PRO A 65 -12.17 -13.06 -1.32
CA PRO A 65 -11.62 -12.79 -2.65
C PRO A 65 -11.66 -11.32 -3.06
N ILE A 66 -12.70 -10.59 -2.62
CA ILE A 66 -12.89 -9.17 -2.91
C ILE A 66 -11.81 -8.36 -2.19
N GLU A 67 -11.59 -8.64 -0.91
CA GLU A 67 -10.57 -7.97 -0.10
C GLU A 67 -9.16 -8.28 -0.62
N GLN A 68 -8.86 -9.55 -0.89
CA GLN A 68 -7.57 -9.94 -1.46
C GLN A 68 -7.30 -9.21 -2.79
N THR A 69 -8.30 -9.08 -3.65
CA THR A 69 -8.15 -8.36 -4.93
C THR A 69 -7.82 -6.89 -4.70
N TRP A 70 -8.47 -6.26 -3.72
CA TRP A 70 -8.24 -4.86 -3.36
C TRP A 70 -6.88 -4.64 -2.71
N LEU A 71 -6.44 -5.58 -1.87
CA LEU A 71 -5.13 -5.51 -1.23
C LEU A 71 -3.98 -5.81 -2.20
N ILE A 72 -4.18 -6.69 -3.19
CA ILE A 72 -3.20 -6.87 -4.28
C ILE A 72 -3.01 -5.58 -5.08
N ASP A 73 -4.10 -4.83 -5.31
CA ASP A 73 -4.04 -3.50 -5.91
C ASP A 73 -3.21 -2.55 -5.03
N GLY A 74 -3.49 -2.50 -3.72
CA GLY A 74 -2.70 -1.69 -2.80
C GLY A 74 -1.22 -2.03 -2.80
N LEU A 75 -0.86 -3.32 -2.81
CA LEU A 75 0.53 -3.77 -2.86
C LEU A 75 1.27 -3.29 -4.12
N SER A 76 0.58 -3.14 -5.26
CA SER A 76 1.21 -2.75 -6.52
C SER A 76 1.78 -1.34 -6.51
N HIS A 77 1.30 -0.48 -5.60
CA HIS A 77 1.77 0.90 -5.43
C HIS A 77 3.08 1.05 -4.64
N PHE A 78 3.63 -0.05 -4.09
CA PHE A 78 4.84 -0.01 -3.28
C PHE A 78 5.99 -0.72 -3.99
N SER A 79 7.05 0.01 -4.30
CA SER A 79 8.28 -0.54 -4.91
C SER A 79 9.23 -1.23 -3.91
N ASP A 80 8.67 -1.81 -2.84
CA ASP A 80 9.45 -2.51 -1.82
C ASP A 80 9.76 -3.96 -2.28
N PRO A 81 11.03 -4.43 -2.22
CA PRO A 81 11.40 -5.78 -2.65
C PRO A 81 10.58 -6.89 -2.00
N SER A 82 10.19 -6.70 -0.74
CA SER A 82 9.41 -7.67 0.02
C SER A 82 7.97 -7.82 -0.48
N VAL A 83 7.45 -6.87 -1.27
CA VAL A 83 6.18 -7.01 -2.00
C VAL A 83 6.35 -8.01 -3.12
N GLY A 84 7.43 -7.89 -3.90
CA GLY A 84 7.71 -8.79 -5.00
C GLY A 84 7.84 -10.24 -4.56
N ASP A 85 8.58 -10.49 -3.48
CA ASP A 85 8.73 -11.84 -2.91
C ASP A 85 7.40 -12.42 -2.43
N LEU A 86 6.57 -11.59 -1.80
CA LEU A 86 5.23 -11.99 -1.37
C LEU A 86 4.34 -12.36 -2.57
N LEU A 87 4.32 -11.52 -3.61
CA LEU A 87 3.51 -11.74 -4.81
C LEU A 87 4.00 -12.97 -5.59
N LYS A 88 5.31 -13.14 -5.78
CA LYS A 88 5.88 -14.34 -6.44
C LYS A 88 5.50 -15.63 -5.71
N THR A 89 5.64 -15.66 -4.38
CA THR A 89 5.24 -16.80 -3.55
C THR A 89 3.75 -17.09 -3.68
N SER A 90 2.92 -16.05 -3.66
CA SER A 90 1.46 -16.18 -3.76
C SER A 90 1.01 -16.63 -5.15
N ILE A 91 1.69 -16.19 -6.22
CA ILE A 91 1.47 -16.64 -7.61
C ILE A 91 1.79 -18.14 -7.74
N GLN A 92 2.91 -18.59 -7.18
CA GLN A 92 3.30 -20.00 -7.24
C GLN A 92 2.33 -20.91 -6.47
N GLY A 93 1.79 -20.43 -5.34
CA GLY A 93 0.87 -21.19 -4.50
C GLY A 93 -0.62 -21.12 -4.90
N SER A 94 -1.00 -20.27 -5.85
CA SER A 94 -2.42 -20.06 -6.19
C SER A 94 -2.87 -20.92 -7.38
N ASP A 95 -3.92 -21.71 -7.23
CA ASP A 95 -4.51 -22.43 -8.37
C ASP A 95 -5.50 -21.58 -9.19
N ASN A 96 -5.86 -20.39 -8.69
CA ASN A 96 -6.84 -19.54 -9.34
C ASN A 96 -6.18 -18.63 -10.40
N ALA A 97 -6.46 -18.89 -11.67
CA ALA A 97 -5.91 -18.15 -12.81
C ALA A 97 -6.21 -16.64 -12.79
N VAL A 98 -7.38 -16.24 -12.29
CA VAL A 98 -7.76 -14.82 -12.18
C VAL A 98 -6.90 -14.11 -11.15
N PHE A 99 -6.72 -14.73 -9.97
CA PHE A 99 -5.82 -14.20 -8.94
C PHE A 99 -4.38 -14.19 -9.39
N LYS A 100 -3.90 -15.27 -10.02
CA LYS A 100 -2.55 -15.32 -10.62
C LYS A 100 -2.31 -14.14 -11.54
N LYS A 101 -3.23 -13.89 -12.48
CA LYS A 101 -3.11 -12.76 -13.42
C LYS A 101 -3.06 -11.41 -12.69
N LYS A 102 -3.94 -11.18 -11.72
CA LYS A 102 -3.96 -9.93 -10.94
C LYS A 102 -2.65 -9.73 -10.15
N MET A 103 -2.14 -10.77 -9.51
CA MET A 103 -0.86 -10.71 -8.79
C MET A 103 0.34 -10.50 -9.72
N ILE A 104 0.34 -11.10 -10.91
CA ILE A 104 1.36 -10.86 -11.94
C ILE A 104 1.35 -9.39 -12.36
N SER A 105 0.17 -8.82 -12.65
CA SER A 105 0.05 -7.38 -12.97
C SER A 105 0.55 -6.50 -11.83
N ALA A 106 0.16 -6.81 -10.58
CA ALA A 106 0.65 -6.08 -9.41
C ALA A 106 2.17 -6.21 -9.21
N LEU A 107 2.75 -7.37 -9.50
CA LEU A 107 4.19 -7.59 -9.44
C LEU A 107 4.91 -6.70 -10.46
N ILE A 108 4.40 -6.63 -11.69
CA ILE A 108 4.93 -5.77 -12.75
C ILE A 108 4.85 -4.30 -12.37
N GLU A 109 3.72 -3.87 -11.82
CA GLU A 109 3.55 -2.49 -11.35
C GLU A 109 4.51 -2.15 -10.20
N SER A 110 4.69 -3.06 -9.23
CA SER A 110 5.57 -2.82 -8.07
C SER A 110 7.06 -2.80 -8.40
N GLN A 111 7.53 -3.66 -9.32
CA GLN A 111 8.96 -3.83 -9.64
C GLN A 111 9.38 -3.14 -10.96
N GLY A 112 8.43 -2.58 -11.71
CA GLY A 112 8.67 -2.03 -13.05
C GLY A 112 9.09 -3.11 -14.06
N GLU A 113 9.71 -2.70 -15.17
CA GLU A 113 10.10 -3.60 -16.28
C GLU A 113 11.08 -4.73 -15.89
N SER A 114 11.70 -4.67 -14.71
CA SER A 114 12.60 -5.72 -14.23
C SER A 114 11.91 -7.05 -13.88
N SER A 115 10.58 -7.07 -13.78
CA SER A 115 9.83 -8.29 -13.46
C SER A 115 9.44 -9.15 -14.66
N TYR A 116 9.68 -8.70 -15.90
CA TYR A 116 9.29 -9.46 -17.11
C TYR A 116 9.96 -10.84 -17.17
N ASP A 117 11.19 -10.97 -16.68
CA ASP A 117 11.94 -12.24 -16.58
C ASP A 117 11.26 -13.32 -15.71
N PHE A 118 10.31 -12.93 -14.85
CA PHE A 118 9.51 -13.88 -14.06
C PHE A 118 8.26 -14.38 -14.80
N VAL A 119 7.75 -13.59 -15.76
CA VAL A 119 6.45 -13.84 -16.40
C VAL A 119 6.62 -14.59 -17.73
N GLU A 120 7.75 -14.42 -18.40
CA GLU A 120 8.13 -15.17 -19.60
C GLU A 120 9.15 -16.27 -19.24
N PRO A 121 8.86 -17.56 -19.48
CA PRO A 121 9.81 -18.66 -19.29
C PRO A 121 10.87 -18.75 -20.39
#